data_AF-A0A1J5X1L0-F1
#
_entry.id   AF-A0A1J5X1L0-F1
#
_cell.length_a   1.000
_cell.length_b   1.000
_cell.length_c   1.000
_cell.angle_alpha   90.00
_cell.angle_beta   90.00
_cell.angle_gamma   90.00
#
_symmetry.space_group_name_H-M   'P 1'
#
loop_
_entity.id
_entity.type
_entity.pdbx_description
1 polymer ?
#
loop_
_entity_poly.entity_id
_entity_poly.type
_entity_poly.pdbx_seq_one_letter_code
_entity_poly.pdbx_strand_id
1 'polypeptide(L)'
;EITPNTTVSDIEMELLDVKRQEILRDMGRRGVHVAPEHLEETTERRRLEQSENSGTIQPRLVDSLVLTIAELSAGPVLLGPETTVYLPDMWLSDALFFRLLEKTKVVLGGTVSLFKHLGRKKCIREGMDVEYEEEVRLSPAIKNNTLFRENVAGLPDKSIYLWGVKSLTLKDHTVNLLPKLKLHEDNETEELWLDAELGEHVSSILAAKDSSIWLGRVKSLKLYQHAINLLPKLKLHEDNVLEEELSLDAELREHVSSILRAGNGTIWLGKVKRLKLNHLAVNLLPKLKLHEDNVMEEFWPVTWFGGSVSEKLHAKDSIWLGKVKNMKLEYFAINILPLLKLHEDSEMKELKLDADAEKYICSILRAKDNSIWLGKMKNIRLERLAIKILPKLRLHEDSEIEEFYLDTEFGGDVSGILGAGNRSIWLGKVKSLKLKRYAIKILPKLRLHEDNVMEKFELDAEIEEYVFSIPSAGDNSIWLGRVKSLRLEGSVINILPKLKLHEDNVMEELWLDAAGWESLVWRILGAKDNSIWLGKVRKLRLNNRAVNTLPKLKLHEDNVMEWLYLCVWGRECVSGIFGAEYSSIWLGKVKSLRLERHAV
;
A
#
# COMPACT_ATOMS: atom_id res chain seq x y z
N GLU A 1 11.67 29.26 31.69
CA GLU A 1 12.62 29.58 30.61
C GLU A 1 12.92 28.30 29.85
N ILE A 2 13.05 28.40 28.53
CA ILE A 2 13.23 27.25 27.63
C ILE A 2 14.72 26.93 27.52
N THR A 3 15.07 25.68 27.80
CA THR A 3 16.17 24.98 27.12
C THR A 3 15.66 23.60 26.66
N PRO A 4 15.92 23.17 25.42
CA PRO A 4 15.41 21.92 24.87
C PRO A 4 16.47 20.82 24.99
N ASN A 5 16.20 19.81 25.83
CA ASN A 5 16.63 18.42 25.71
C ASN A 5 16.38 17.70 27.04
N THR A 6 15.17 17.18 27.19
CA THR A 6 14.88 16.18 28.22
C THR A 6 13.81 15.26 27.67
N THR A 7 14.19 14.01 27.40
CA THR A 7 13.30 12.95 26.93
C THR A 7 12.60 12.33 28.14
N VAL A 8 11.38 11.80 27.91
CA VAL A 8 10.44 11.24 28.90
C VAL A 8 11.03 10.13 29.80
N SER A 9 12.24 9.65 29.52
CA SER A 9 13.01 8.67 30.30
C SER A 9 13.49 9.19 31.67
N ASP A 10 13.73 10.50 31.81
CA ASP A 10 14.36 11.02 33.03
C ASP A 10 13.35 11.26 34.17
N ILE A 11 12.06 11.42 33.83
CA ILE A 11 10.96 11.59 34.79
C ILE A 11 10.51 10.21 35.34
N GLU A 12 10.61 9.14 34.57
CA GLU A 12 10.29 7.77 35.04
C GLU A 12 11.33 7.21 36.02
N MET A 13 12.60 7.61 35.87
CA MET A 13 13.68 7.23 36.80
C MET A 13 13.55 7.92 38.17
N GLU A 14 13.19 9.21 38.21
CA GLU A 14 12.95 9.90 39.49
C GLU A 14 11.71 9.36 40.24
N LEU A 15 10.66 8.95 39.51
CA LEU A 15 9.46 8.32 40.11
C LEU A 15 9.71 6.91 40.65
N LEU A 16 10.66 6.16 40.09
CA LEU A 16 11.08 4.85 40.62
C LEU A 16 11.93 4.97 41.88
N ASP A 17 12.78 6.01 41.97
CA ASP A 17 13.66 6.21 43.12
C ASP A 17 12.90 6.74 44.35
N VAL A 18 11.88 7.58 44.15
CA VAL A 18 10.97 8.01 45.24
C VAL A 18 10.19 6.81 45.81
N LYS A 19 9.71 5.89 44.97
CA LYS A 19 9.06 4.64 45.41
C LYS A 19 10.03 3.69 46.12
N ARG A 20 11.29 3.64 45.69
CA ARG A 20 12.34 2.83 46.33
C ARG A 20 12.67 3.35 47.73
N GLN A 21 12.71 4.67 47.92
CA GLN A 21 12.90 5.29 49.24
C GLN A 21 11.70 5.10 50.18
N GLU A 22 10.47 5.08 49.66
CA GLU A 22 9.28 4.73 50.45
C GLU A 22 9.30 3.27 50.92
N ILE A 23 9.73 2.33 50.06
CA ILE A 23 9.88 0.91 50.41
C ILE A 23 10.99 0.72 51.46
N LEU A 24 12.12 1.44 51.34
CA LEU A 24 13.19 1.42 52.34
C LEU A 24 12.77 2.03 53.69
N ARG A 25 11.89 3.05 53.69
CA ARG A 25 11.28 3.59 54.93
C ARG A 25 10.28 2.63 55.57
N ASP A 26 9.56 1.83 54.78
CA ASP A 26 8.64 0.78 55.30
C ASP A 26 9.42 -0.43 55.86
N MET A 27 10.55 -0.80 55.25
CA MET A 27 11.45 -1.85 55.75
C MET A 27 12.15 -1.46 57.06
N GLY A 28 12.46 -0.17 57.26
CA GLY A 28 12.98 0.34 58.53
C GLY A 28 11.95 0.35 59.68
N ARG A 29 10.65 0.49 59.39
CA ARG A 29 9.57 0.37 60.40
C ARG A 29 9.28 -1.08 60.81
N ARG A 30 9.72 -2.06 60.03
CA ARG A 30 9.50 -3.50 60.27
C ARG A 30 10.70 -4.23 60.87
N GLY A 31 11.73 -3.50 61.33
CA GLY A 31 12.80 -4.05 62.17
C GLY A 31 13.71 -5.07 61.48
N VAL A 32 13.98 -4.93 60.18
CA VAL A 32 14.95 -5.77 59.48
C VAL A 32 16.27 -5.00 59.36
N HIS A 33 17.21 -5.31 60.24
CA HIS A 33 18.58 -4.79 60.18
C HIS A 33 19.46 -5.72 59.33
N VAL A 34 20.19 -5.15 58.37
CA VAL A 34 21.37 -5.80 57.77
C VAL A 34 22.56 -4.91 58.02
N ALA A 35 23.60 -5.47 58.64
CA ALA A 35 24.92 -4.87 58.84
C ALA A 35 25.98 -5.68 58.06
N PRO A 36 27.11 -5.06 57.68
CA PRO A 36 27.81 -5.34 56.41
C PRO A 36 29.25 -5.87 56.59
N GLU A 37 29.98 -5.97 55.46
CA GLU A 37 31.47 -6.05 55.30
C GLU A 37 32.10 -7.46 55.40
N HIS A 38 33.20 -7.85 54.70
CA HIS A 38 34.07 -7.31 53.65
C HIS A 38 34.91 -8.50 53.08
N LEU A 39 35.30 -8.39 51.80
CA LEU A 39 36.57 -8.75 51.11
C LEU A 39 37.49 -9.95 51.50
N GLU A 40 38.19 -10.43 50.46
CA GLU A 40 39.38 -11.31 50.40
C GLU A 40 39.12 -12.83 50.35
N GLU A 41 39.35 -13.53 49.24
CA GLU A 41 40.58 -13.83 48.47
C GLU A 41 41.09 -15.26 48.78
N THR A 42 41.24 -16.05 47.71
CA THR A 42 42.05 -17.27 47.55
C THR A 42 41.73 -18.56 48.33
N THR A 43 41.30 -19.56 47.54
CA THR A 43 41.96 -20.87 47.34
C THR A 43 42.58 -21.59 48.55
N GLU A 44 41.95 -22.66 49.05
CA GLU A 44 42.51 -24.03 49.05
C GLU A 44 41.57 -25.09 49.70
N ARG A 45 41.35 -26.17 48.94
CA ARG A 45 41.29 -27.60 49.35
C ARG A 45 40.44 -28.06 50.56
N ARG A 46 39.33 -28.74 50.22
CA ARG A 46 38.75 -29.97 50.81
C ARG A 46 39.30 -30.46 52.17
N ARG A 47 38.41 -30.60 53.16
CA ARG A 47 38.19 -31.84 53.96
C ARG A 47 36.82 -31.82 54.69
N LEU A 48 36.17 -32.99 54.64
CA LEU A 48 35.00 -33.55 55.36
C LEU A 48 34.70 -32.92 56.74
N GLU A 49 33.49 -32.85 57.33
CA GLU A 49 32.21 -33.55 57.17
C GLU A 49 31.15 -32.87 58.09
N GLN A 50 29.88 -32.86 57.66
CA GLN A 50 28.62 -32.89 58.42
C GLN A 50 28.02 -31.67 59.17
N SER A 51 26.72 -31.52 58.90
CA SER A 51 25.64 -30.72 59.54
C SER A 51 25.68 -29.21 59.20
N GLU A 52 24.64 -28.54 58.73
CA GLU A 52 23.19 -28.73 58.83
C GLU A 52 22.46 -28.18 57.58
N ASN A 53 21.25 -28.71 57.34
CA ASN A 53 20.29 -28.28 56.33
C ASN A 53 19.93 -26.78 56.46
N SER A 54 20.30 -25.98 55.47
CA SER A 54 19.46 -24.86 55.03
C SER A 54 19.37 -24.88 53.51
N GLY A 55 18.15 -25.09 53.03
CA GLY A 55 17.83 -25.39 51.64
C GLY A 55 18.04 -24.19 50.72
N THR A 56 19.24 -24.09 50.19
CA THR A 56 19.46 -23.50 48.86
C THR A 56 19.84 -24.67 47.97
N ILE A 57 18.88 -25.24 47.24
CA ILE A 57 19.19 -26.25 46.23
C ILE A 57 19.98 -25.51 45.14
N GLN A 58 21.30 -25.51 45.25
CA GLN A 58 22.16 -25.07 44.17
C GLN A 58 21.85 -25.96 42.97
N PRO A 59 21.40 -25.39 41.85
CA PRO A 59 21.06 -26.18 40.70
C PRO A 59 22.31 -26.91 40.23
N ARG A 60 22.17 -28.22 40.03
CA ARG A 60 23.30 -29.06 39.61
C ARG A 60 23.65 -28.69 38.16
N LEU A 61 24.94 -28.51 37.89
CA LEU A 61 25.46 -28.44 36.52
C LEU A 61 25.49 -29.84 35.92
N VAL A 62 25.04 -29.95 34.68
CA VAL A 62 25.04 -31.22 33.92
C VAL A 62 25.67 -31.01 32.54
N ASP A 63 26.51 -31.96 32.15
CA ASP A 63 27.15 -31.98 30.83
C ASP A 63 26.21 -32.55 29.76
N SER A 64 25.31 -33.45 30.15
CA SER A 64 24.32 -34.12 29.30
C SER A 64 23.01 -34.30 30.06
N LEU A 65 21.88 -34.09 29.38
CA LEU A 65 20.52 -34.27 29.88
C LEU A 65 19.65 -34.89 28.79
N VAL A 66 18.91 -35.97 29.09
CA VAL A 66 17.89 -36.50 28.18
C VAL A 66 16.54 -35.95 28.64
N LEU A 67 15.95 -35.04 27.89
CA LEU A 67 14.73 -34.40 28.34
C LEU A 67 13.55 -35.39 28.29
N THR A 68 13.28 -36.09 29.38
CA THR A 68 12.12 -37.00 29.51
C THR A 68 11.25 -36.54 30.67
N ILE A 69 9.98 -36.96 30.67
CA ILE A 69 9.06 -36.63 31.76
C ILE A 69 9.56 -37.23 33.10
N ALA A 70 10.18 -38.41 33.05
CA ALA A 70 10.73 -39.10 34.22
C ALA A 70 11.97 -38.40 34.83
N GLU A 71 12.84 -37.78 34.02
CA GLU A 71 14.06 -37.13 34.51
C GLU A 71 13.81 -35.80 35.25
N LEU A 72 12.63 -35.21 35.11
CA LEU A 72 12.26 -33.93 35.73
C LEU A 72 11.97 -34.01 37.24
N SER A 73 11.96 -35.21 37.83
CA SER A 73 11.74 -35.40 39.28
C SER A 73 13.00 -35.20 40.14
N ALA A 74 14.16 -34.90 39.55
CA ALA A 74 15.47 -34.89 40.23
C ALA A 74 15.92 -33.54 40.84
N GLY A 75 15.03 -32.54 40.92
CA GLY A 75 15.34 -31.19 41.39
C GLY A 75 15.76 -30.21 40.28
N PRO A 76 15.96 -28.91 40.58
CA PRO A 76 16.33 -27.90 39.58
C PRO A 76 17.74 -28.14 39.00
N VAL A 77 17.84 -28.08 37.67
CA VAL A 77 19.09 -28.25 36.90
C VAL A 77 19.39 -26.96 36.15
N LEU A 78 20.66 -26.53 36.16
CA LEU A 78 21.10 -25.36 35.40
C LEU A 78 21.62 -25.81 34.03
N LEU A 79 20.96 -25.36 32.97
CA LEU A 79 21.37 -25.64 31.60
C LEU A 79 22.17 -24.46 31.04
N GLY A 80 23.33 -24.75 30.47
CA GLY A 80 24.20 -23.75 29.85
C GLY A 80 24.72 -24.17 28.48
N PRO A 81 25.58 -23.35 27.85
CA PRO A 81 26.10 -23.60 26.50
C PRO A 81 26.85 -24.92 26.35
N GLU A 82 27.44 -25.43 27.44
CA GLU A 82 28.15 -26.71 27.43
C GLU A 82 27.25 -27.93 27.65
N THR A 83 26.03 -27.71 28.15
CA THR A 83 25.05 -28.78 28.39
C THR A 83 24.49 -29.28 27.07
N THR A 84 24.59 -30.59 26.83
CA THR A 84 23.93 -31.26 25.70
C THR A 84 22.56 -31.77 26.12
N VAL A 85 21.50 -31.33 25.46
CA VAL A 85 20.12 -31.73 25.70
C VAL A 85 19.65 -32.64 24.57
N TYR A 86 19.37 -33.90 24.91
CA TYR A 86 18.82 -34.88 24.00
C TYR A 86 17.30 -34.85 24.04
N LEU A 87 16.67 -34.64 22.89
CA LEU A 87 15.22 -34.61 22.74
C LEU A 87 14.76 -35.85 21.95
N PRO A 88 14.25 -36.92 22.61
CA PRO A 88 13.54 -38.01 21.92
C PRO A 88 12.24 -37.54 21.26
N ASP A 89 11.47 -38.47 20.68
CA ASP A 89 10.11 -38.19 20.22
C ASP A 89 9.27 -37.61 21.37
N MET A 90 8.87 -36.34 21.27
CA MET A 90 8.16 -35.67 22.35
C MET A 90 7.37 -34.44 21.90
N TRP A 91 6.55 -33.93 22.81
CA TRP A 91 5.84 -32.66 22.68
C TRP A 91 6.45 -31.61 23.58
N LEU A 92 6.86 -30.49 22.99
CA LEU A 92 7.55 -29.40 23.68
C LEU A 92 6.85 -28.07 23.42
N SER A 93 6.73 -27.24 24.44
CA SER A 93 6.25 -25.88 24.21
C SER A 93 7.25 -25.11 23.36
N ASP A 94 6.77 -24.32 22.41
CA ASP A 94 7.58 -23.42 21.57
C ASP A 94 8.62 -22.63 22.37
N ALA A 95 8.21 -21.99 23.48
CA ALA A 95 9.07 -21.18 24.33
C ALA A 95 10.25 -21.99 24.90
N LEU A 96 9.99 -23.21 25.38
CA LEU A 96 11.04 -24.08 25.91
C LEU A 96 11.97 -24.55 24.78
N PHE A 97 11.43 -24.97 23.63
CA PHE A 97 12.23 -25.40 22.49
C PHE A 97 13.22 -24.33 22.04
N PHE A 98 12.75 -23.09 21.82
CA PHE A 98 13.62 -22.01 21.38
C PHE A 98 14.61 -21.58 22.46
N ARG A 99 14.25 -21.65 23.74
CA ARG A 99 15.20 -21.40 24.83
C ARG A 99 16.30 -22.45 24.88
N LEU A 100 16.00 -23.72 24.62
CA LEU A 100 17.01 -24.78 24.53
C LEU A 100 17.94 -24.54 23.33
N LEU A 101 17.39 -24.21 22.15
CA LEU A 101 18.19 -23.87 20.97
C LEU A 101 19.09 -22.64 21.21
N GLU A 102 18.67 -21.67 22.02
CA GLU A 102 19.44 -20.46 22.33
C GLU A 102 20.54 -20.70 23.36
N LYS A 103 20.31 -21.59 24.35
CA LYS A 103 21.12 -21.67 25.59
C LYS A 103 21.91 -22.96 25.75
N THR A 104 21.62 -24.01 25.01
CA THR A 104 22.20 -25.36 25.20
C THR A 104 22.61 -25.98 23.86
N LYS A 105 23.40 -27.06 23.85
CA LYS A 105 23.60 -27.89 22.65
C LYS A 105 22.41 -28.83 22.52
N VAL A 106 21.67 -28.81 21.41
CA VAL A 106 20.45 -29.62 21.24
C VAL A 106 20.69 -30.74 20.24
N VAL A 107 20.35 -31.96 20.63
CA VAL A 107 20.41 -33.16 19.77
C VAL A 107 19.04 -33.80 19.71
N LEU A 108 18.48 -33.95 18.51
CA LEU A 108 17.21 -34.65 18.32
C LEU A 108 17.45 -36.15 18.16
N GLY A 109 16.87 -36.94 19.07
CA GLY A 109 16.78 -38.40 18.96
C GLY A 109 15.52 -38.87 18.21
N GLY A 110 14.57 -37.97 17.97
CA GLY A 110 13.30 -38.23 17.27
C GLY A 110 12.66 -36.95 16.72
N THR A 111 11.35 -36.99 16.46
CA THR A 111 10.53 -35.86 16.03
C THR A 111 10.05 -35.07 17.25
N VAL A 112 10.27 -33.75 17.23
CA VAL A 112 9.75 -32.84 18.26
C VAL A 112 8.52 -32.14 17.74
N SER A 113 7.39 -32.31 18.43
CA SER A 113 6.14 -31.61 18.12
C SER A 113 6.01 -30.36 18.98
N LEU A 114 5.81 -29.19 18.36
CA LEU A 114 5.66 -27.94 19.11
C LEU A 114 4.20 -27.61 19.39
N PHE A 115 3.95 -27.10 20.60
CA PHE A 115 2.67 -26.50 20.98
C PHE A 115 2.88 -25.12 21.60
N LYS A 116 1.83 -24.30 21.61
CA LYS A 116 1.90 -22.94 22.15
C LYS A 116 2.14 -22.94 23.66
N HIS A 117 3.12 -22.17 24.12
CA HIS A 117 3.31 -21.93 25.55
C HIS A 117 2.20 -21.03 26.12
N LEU A 118 1.54 -21.49 27.19
CA LEU A 118 0.45 -20.77 27.87
C LEU A 118 0.83 -20.43 29.32
N GLY A 119 1.88 -19.63 29.50
CA GLY A 119 2.31 -19.14 30.82
C GLY A 119 2.71 -20.27 31.78
N ARG A 120 2.17 -20.30 33.01
CA ARG A 120 2.56 -21.27 34.06
C ARG A 120 2.19 -22.76 33.77
N LYS A 121 1.79 -23.11 32.55
CA LYS A 121 1.43 -24.49 32.17
C LYS A 121 2.68 -25.34 31.88
N LYS A 122 2.49 -26.67 31.89
CA LYS A 122 3.53 -27.66 31.58
C LYS A 122 4.15 -27.40 30.18
N CYS A 123 5.48 -27.35 30.12
CA CYS A 123 6.22 -27.15 28.88
C CYS A 123 6.53 -28.45 28.10
N ILE A 124 6.24 -29.62 28.70
CA ILE A 124 6.44 -30.95 28.10
C ILE A 124 5.13 -31.73 28.27
N ARG A 125 4.71 -32.47 27.24
CA ARG A 125 3.49 -33.29 27.25
C ARG A 125 3.78 -34.73 26.79
N GLU A 126 2.94 -35.66 27.24
CA GLU A 126 3.01 -37.09 26.90
C GLU A 126 1.84 -37.44 25.97
N GLY A 127 2.12 -38.10 24.84
CA GLY A 127 1.09 -38.59 23.91
C GLY A 127 0.33 -37.53 23.09
N MET A 128 -0.39 -38.00 22.06
CA MET A 128 -1.44 -37.24 21.37
C MET A 128 -2.75 -37.41 22.14
N ASP A 129 -3.22 -36.37 22.82
CA ASP A 129 -4.66 -36.22 23.01
C ASP A 129 -5.19 -35.53 21.75
N VAL A 130 -6.02 -36.24 20.99
CA VAL A 130 -6.50 -35.94 19.63
C VAL A 130 -7.35 -34.64 19.54
N GLU A 131 -7.63 -33.99 20.67
CA GLU A 131 -8.54 -32.84 20.77
C GLU A 131 -7.85 -31.45 20.92
N TYR A 132 -6.52 -31.36 20.87
CA TYR A 132 -5.83 -30.08 21.11
C TYR A 132 -5.60 -29.26 19.83
N GLU A 133 -6.62 -28.50 19.44
CA GLU A 133 -6.59 -27.43 18.44
C GLU A 133 -5.95 -26.12 18.99
N GLU A 134 -4.80 -26.18 19.65
CA GLU A 134 -4.13 -24.94 20.09
C GLU A 134 -3.25 -24.39 18.96
N GLU A 135 -3.80 -23.41 18.24
CA GLU A 135 -3.09 -22.69 17.18
C GLU A 135 -1.72 -22.14 17.63
N VAL A 136 -0.66 -22.48 16.89
CA VAL A 136 0.70 -22.05 17.20
C VAL A 136 1.02 -20.72 16.49
N ARG A 137 1.63 -19.79 17.24
CA ARG A 137 2.19 -18.53 16.71
C ARG A 137 3.68 -18.48 17.01
N LEU A 138 4.50 -18.65 15.99
CA LEU A 138 5.95 -18.69 16.14
C LEU A 138 6.58 -17.36 15.72
N SER A 139 7.19 -16.66 16.67
CA SER A 139 7.98 -15.45 16.42
C SER A 139 9.21 -15.43 17.34
N PRO A 140 10.18 -16.36 17.14
CA PRO A 140 11.33 -16.48 18.01
C PRO A 140 12.16 -15.18 18.02
N ALA A 141 12.12 -14.46 19.15
CA ALA A 141 12.99 -13.31 19.40
C ALA A 141 14.35 -13.78 19.94
N ILE A 142 15.11 -14.47 19.09
CA ILE A 142 16.39 -15.07 19.47
C ILE A 142 17.51 -14.10 19.14
N LYS A 143 18.31 -13.72 20.14
CA LYS A 143 19.58 -13.02 19.91
C LYS A 143 20.49 -13.96 19.15
N ASN A 144 20.89 -13.56 17.94
CA ASN A 144 21.80 -14.33 17.12
C ASN A 144 23.09 -14.65 17.90
N ASN A 145 23.31 -15.94 18.17
CA ASN A 145 24.54 -16.44 18.78
C ASN A 145 25.01 -17.68 18.02
N THR A 146 26.30 -17.97 18.12
CA THR A 146 26.94 -19.09 17.40
C THR A 146 26.26 -20.43 17.73
N LEU A 147 25.90 -20.62 19.01
CA LEU A 147 25.28 -21.85 19.50
C LEU A 147 23.94 -22.15 18.81
N PHE A 148 23.07 -21.14 18.63
CA PHE A 148 21.81 -21.29 17.93
C PHE A 148 22.02 -21.74 16.47
N ARG A 149 23.00 -21.13 15.78
CA ARG A 149 23.32 -21.48 14.38
C ARG A 149 23.79 -22.93 14.27
N GLU A 150 24.68 -23.35 15.18
CA GLU A 150 25.17 -24.73 15.25
C GLU A 150 24.04 -25.73 15.51
N ASN A 151 23.18 -25.43 16.48
CA ASN A 151 22.02 -26.26 16.78
C ASN A 151 21.12 -26.42 15.56
N VAL A 152 20.69 -25.32 14.95
CA VAL A 152 19.79 -25.35 13.77
C VAL A 152 20.42 -26.08 12.60
N ALA A 153 21.72 -25.92 12.36
CA ALA A 153 22.44 -26.65 11.33
C ALA A 153 22.49 -28.16 11.60
N GLY A 154 22.59 -28.57 12.87
CA GLY A 154 22.57 -29.96 13.31
C GLY A 154 21.19 -30.63 13.29
N LEU A 155 20.10 -29.87 13.19
CA LEU A 155 18.74 -30.44 13.14
C LEU A 155 18.49 -31.17 11.80
N PRO A 156 17.89 -32.37 11.82
CA PRO A 156 17.42 -33.01 10.59
C PRO A 156 16.27 -32.22 9.93
N ASP A 157 16.17 -32.29 8.61
CA ASP A 157 15.02 -31.70 7.90
C ASP A 157 13.71 -32.40 8.31
N LYS A 158 12.61 -31.63 8.36
CA LYS A 158 11.28 -32.14 8.75
C LYS A 158 11.23 -32.83 10.13
N SER A 159 12.14 -32.48 11.04
CA SER A 159 12.22 -33.04 12.40
C SER A 159 11.36 -32.30 13.43
N ILE A 160 10.91 -31.08 13.11
CA ILE A 160 10.06 -30.27 13.97
C ILE A 160 8.64 -30.29 13.41
N TYR A 161 7.72 -30.97 14.07
CA TYR A 161 6.34 -31.05 13.65
C TYR A 161 5.53 -29.88 14.21
N LEU A 162 4.79 -29.19 13.34
CA LEU A 162 3.88 -28.11 13.72
C LEU A 162 2.45 -28.46 13.29
N TRP A 163 1.53 -28.46 14.25
CA TRP A 163 0.10 -28.60 14.04
C TRP A 163 -0.60 -27.25 14.23
N GLY A 164 -1.53 -26.90 13.33
CA GLY A 164 -2.37 -25.70 13.46
C GLY A 164 -1.58 -24.39 13.55
N VAL A 165 -0.65 -24.15 12.62
CA VAL A 165 0.13 -22.91 12.61
C VAL A 165 -0.74 -21.75 12.16
N LYS A 166 -1.10 -20.84 13.07
CA LYS A 166 -1.80 -19.61 12.69
C LYS A 166 -0.86 -18.63 12.01
N SER A 167 0.29 -18.36 12.64
CA SER A 167 1.28 -17.42 12.13
C SER A 167 2.70 -17.92 12.40
N LEU A 168 3.56 -17.81 11.40
CA LEU A 168 4.98 -18.15 11.46
C LEU A 168 5.79 -16.95 10.95
N THR A 169 6.53 -16.31 11.85
CA THR A 169 7.44 -15.21 11.55
C THR A 169 8.87 -15.65 11.84
N LEU A 170 9.70 -15.74 10.82
CA LEU A 170 11.13 -16.05 10.95
C LEU A 170 11.94 -14.88 10.41
N LYS A 171 12.83 -14.37 11.26
CA LYS A 171 13.75 -13.28 10.94
C LYS A 171 15.19 -13.76 10.97
N ASP A 172 15.99 -13.32 10.02
CA ASP A 172 17.41 -13.55 9.93
C ASP A 172 17.77 -15.03 10.03
N HIS A 173 18.69 -15.40 10.93
CA HIS A 173 19.13 -16.79 11.06
C HIS A 173 18.01 -17.77 11.42
N THR A 174 16.92 -17.31 12.03
CA THR A 174 15.78 -18.19 12.35
C THR A 174 15.09 -18.72 11.09
N VAL A 175 15.28 -18.07 9.93
CA VAL A 175 14.80 -18.56 8.62
C VAL A 175 15.36 -19.95 8.30
N ASN A 176 16.55 -20.31 8.79
CA ASN A 176 17.15 -21.64 8.60
C ASN A 176 16.39 -22.77 9.32
N LEU A 177 15.43 -22.45 10.18
CA LEU A 177 14.50 -23.44 10.74
C LEU A 177 13.50 -23.92 9.70
N LEU A 178 13.21 -23.14 8.65
CA LEU A 178 12.17 -23.44 7.68
C LEU A 178 12.24 -24.87 7.08
N PRO A 179 13.39 -25.38 6.59
CA PRO A 179 13.50 -26.77 6.11
C PRO A 179 13.38 -27.83 7.23
N LYS A 180 13.56 -27.42 8.50
CA LYS A 180 13.45 -28.29 9.68
C LYS A 180 12.00 -28.49 10.11
N LEU A 181 11.10 -27.60 9.68
CA LEU A 181 9.68 -27.68 9.97
C LEU A 181 8.96 -28.71 9.09
N LYS A 182 8.02 -29.43 9.69
CA LYS A 182 7.06 -30.30 9.03
C LYS A 182 5.66 -29.83 9.41
N LEU A 183 4.98 -29.15 8.49
CA LEU A 183 3.59 -28.76 8.66
C LEU A 183 2.68 -29.96 8.36
N HIS A 184 1.55 -30.04 9.05
CA HIS A 184 0.52 -31.02 8.72
C HIS A 184 -0.06 -30.81 7.31
N GLU A 185 -0.57 -31.86 6.68
CA GLU A 185 -1.11 -31.81 5.32
C GLU A 185 -2.33 -30.88 5.22
N ASP A 186 -3.17 -30.88 6.25
CA ASP A 186 -4.34 -29.99 6.37
C ASP A 186 -4.04 -28.65 7.04
N ASN A 187 -2.76 -28.30 7.22
CA ASN A 187 -2.41 -27.05 7.88
C ASN A 187 -2.76 -25.83 7.00
N GLU A 188 -3.53 -24.91 7.59
CA GLU A 188 -3.89 -23.63 7.00
C GLU A 188 -3.21 -22.50 7.77
N THR A 189 -2.12 -21.98 7.20
CA THR A 189 -1.38 -20.86 7.81
C THR A 189 -2.05 -19.55 7.45
N GLU A 190 -2.46 -18.75 8.45
CA GLU A 190 -2.96 -17.40 8.18
C GLU A 190 -1.84 -16.50 7.67
N GLU A 191 -0.67 -16.53 8.32
CA GLU A 191 0.47 -15.69 7.94
C GLU A 191 1.82 -16.40 8.01
N LEU A 192 2.57 -16.35 6.90
CA LEU A 192 3.99 -16.68 6.85
C LEU A 192 4.80 -15.43 6.51
N TRP A 193 5.63 -14.97 7.44
CA TRP A 193 6.53 -13.83 7.24
C TRP A 193 7.99 -14.26 7.39
N LEU A 194 8.75 -14.15 6.31
CA LEU A 194 10.20 -14.36 6.29
C LEU A 194 10.91 -13.04 5.98
N ASP A 195 11.87 -12.68 6.81
CA ASP A 195 12.70 -11.48 6.64
C ASP A 195 14.16 -11.84 6.88
N ALA A 196 15.07 -11.46 5.97
CA ALA A 196 16.47 -11.82 6.09
C ALA A 196 17.36 -10.70 5.56
N GLU A 197 17.99 -9.97 6.48
CA GLU A 197 18.81 -8.81 6.12
C GLU A 197 20.08 -9.16 5.34
N LEU A 198 20.71 -10.30 5.66
CA LEU A 198 21.96 -10.73 5.04
C LEU A 198 21.76 -12.03 4.27
N GLY A 199 22.47 -12.17 3.14
CA GLY A 199 22.42 -13.38 2.31
C GLY A 199 22.88 -14.65 3.06
N GLU A 200 23.74 -14.51 4.08
CA GLU A 200 24.14 -15.63 4.93
C GLU A 200 22.99 -16.22 5.76
N HIS A 201 21.92 -15.45 6.01
CA HIS A 201 20.75 -15.91 6.75
C HIS A 201 19.95 -16.97 5.98
N VAL A 202 20.06 -16.99 4.65
CA VAL A 202 19.29 -17.89 3.77
C VAL A 202 20.18 -18.87 3.00
N SER A 203 21.51 -18.69 3.03
CA SER A 203 22.48 -19.42 2.20
C SER A 203 22.36 -20.94 2.31
N SER A 204 22.07 -21.46 3.52
CA SER A 204 21.92 -22.89 3.76
C SER A 204 20.71 -23.51 3.03
N ILE A 205 19.68 -22.70 2.79
CA ILE A 205 18.43 -23.12 2.14
C ILE A 205 18.51 -22.96 0.62
N LEU A 206 19.30 -22.02 0.12
CA LEU A 206 19.37 -21.73 -1.32
C LEU A 206 19.85 -22.93 -2.16
N ALA A 207 20.60 -23.85 -1.56
CA ALA A 207 21.04 -25.10 -2.19
C ALA A 207 19.92 -26.16 -2.33
N ALA A 208 18.79 -25.98 -1.65
CA ALA A 208 17.67 -26.91 -1.72
C ALA A 208 17.06 -26.94 -3.13
N LYS A 209 16.39 -28.05 -3.47
CA LYS A 209 15.64 -28.16 -4.73
C LYS A 209 14.46 -27.17 -4.72
N ASP A 210 14.06 -26.70 -5.90
CA ASP A 210 12.85 -25.89 -6.03
C ASP A 210 11.63 -26.69 -5.57
N SER A 211 10.67 -26.00 -4.96
CA SER A 211 9.45 -26.60 -4.40
C SER A 211 9.70 -27.74 -3.40
N SER A 212 10.84 -27.73 -2.68
CA SER A 212 11.17 -28.77 -1.69
C SER A 212 10.62 -28.50 -0.29
N ILE A 213 10.27 -27.25 0.02
CA ILE A 213 9.75 -26.82 1.31
C ILE A 213 8.22 -26.74 1.21
N TRP A 214 7.53 -27.74 1.73
CA TRP A 214 6.07 -27.79 1.76
C TRP A 214 5.50 -26.87 2.84
N LEU A 215 4.64 -25.94 2.44
CA LEU A 215 3.97 -24.99 3.33
C LEU A 215 2.47 -25.28 3.53
N GLY A 216 1.90 -26.23 2.77
CA GLY A 216 0.46 -26.47 2.79
C GLY A 216 -0.33 -25.29 2.21
N ARG A 217 -1.44 -24.93 2.88
CA ARG A 217 -2.22 -23.73 2.53
C ARG A 217 -1.75 -22.52 3.34
N VAL A 218 -1.58 -21.38 2.67
CA VAL A 218 -1.12 -20.11 3.24
C VAL A 218 -2.00 -18.98 2.72
N LYS A 219 -2.62 -18.22 3.63
CA LYS A 219 -3.47 -17.07 3.30
C LYS A 219 -2.67 -15.79 3.04
N SER A 220 -1.58 -15.58 3.78
CA SER A 220 -0.71 -14.41 3.68
C SER A 220 0.76 -14.82 3.64
N LEU A 221 1.49 -14.42 2.60
CA LEU A 221 2.92 -14.70 2.41
C LEU A 221 3.69 -13.39 2.25
N LYS A 222 4.61 -13.13 3.18
CA LYS A 222 5.46 -11.92 3.19
C LYS A 222 6.92 -12.34 3.15
N LEU A 223 7.65 -11.95 2.11
CA LEU A 223 9.08 -12.24 1.95
C LEU A 223 9.83 -10.93 1.74
N TYR A 224 10.68 -10.57 2.71
CA TYR A 224 11.46 -9.33 2.67
C TYR A 224 12.95 -9.63 2.54
N GLN A 225 13.65 -8.75 1.82
CA GLN A 225 15.09 -8.78 1.66
C GLN A 225 15.58 -10.11 1.06
N HIS A 226 16.64 -10.72 1.58
CA HIS A 226 17.18 -11.98 1.05
C HIS A 226 16.22 -13.17 1.18
N ALA A 227 15.18 -13.08 2.03
CA ALA A 227 14.17 -14.13 2.16
C ALA A 227 13.37 -14.33 0.85
N ILE A 228 13.30 -13.30 0.00
CA ILE A 228 12.67 -13.40 -1.32
C ILE A 228 13.32 -14.50 -2.15
N ASN A 229 14.65 -14.66 -2.08
CA ASN A 229 15.38 -15.69 -2.82
C ASN A 229 14.96 -17.13 -2.45
N LEU A 230 14.19 -17.31 -1.37
CA LEU A 230 13.59 -18.60 -0.98
C LEU A 230 12.31 -18.92 -1.73
N LEU A 231 11.66 -17.95 -2.38
CA LEU A 231 10.37 -18.13 -3.04
C LEU A 231 10.31 -19.34 -3.98
N PRO A 232 11.33 -19.64 -4.84
CA PRO A 232 11.32 -20.86 -5.66
C PRO A 232 11.40 -22.18 -4.86
N LYS A 233 11.88 -22.12 -3.62
CA LYS A 233 12.04 -23.30 -2.74
C LYS A 233 10.74 -23.66 -2.03
N LEU A 234 9.82 -22.72 -1.91
CA LEU A 234 8.53 -22.90 -1.27
C LEU A 234 7.57 -23.64 -2.19
N LYS A 235 6.77 -24.54 -1.62
CA LYS A 235 5.70 -25.27 -2.29
C LYS A 235 4.40 -25.06 -1.52
N LEU A 236 3.45 -24.40 -2.17
CA LEU A 236 2.07 -24.25 -1.71
C LEU A 236 1.22 -25.41 -2.23
N HIS A 237 0.09 -25.66 -1.57
CA HIS A 237 -0.94 -26.55 -2.08
C HIS A 237 -1.43 -26.10 -3.47
N GLU A 238 -1.85 -27.04 -4.33
CA GLU A 238 -2.27 -26.73 -5.70
C GLU A 238 -3.48 -25.79 -5.73
N ASP A 239 -4.44 -26.04 -4.84
CA ASP A 239 -5.62 -25.20 -4.61
C ASP A 239 -5.39 -24.01 -3.67
N ASN A 240 -4.14 -23.61 -3.41
CA ASN A 240 -3.87 -22.52 -2.50
C ASN A 240 -4.45 -21.19 -3.02
N VAL A 241 -5.14 -20.48 -2.13
CA VAL A 241 -5.59 -19.12 -2.33
C VAL A 241 -4.90 -18.25 -1.30
N LEU A 242 -4.05 -17.33 -1.75
CA LEU A 242 -3.53 -16.23 -0.93
C LEU A 242 -4.67 -15.23 -0.73
N GLU A 243 -5.57 -15.56 0.20
CA GLU A 243 -6.78 -14.80 0.52
C GLU A 243 -6.48 -13.41 1.05
N GLU A 244 -5.32 -13.24 1.67
CA GLU A 244 -4.90 -11.96 2.21
C GLU A 244 -3.91 -11.29 1.29
N GLU A 245 -2.63 -11.64 1.32
CA GLU A 245 -1.59 -10.86 0.64
C GLU A 245 -0.40 -11.74 0.23
N LEU A 246 0.13 -11.47 -0.96
CA LEU A 246 1.53 -11.74 -1.29
C LEU A 246 2.30 -10.43 -1.30
N SER A 247 3.22 -10.25 -0.35
CA SER A 247 4.05 -9.05 -0.24
C SER A 247 5.53 -9.41 -0.42
N LEU A 248 6.15 -8.85 -1.46
CA LEU A 248 7.59 -9.00 -1.72
C LEU A 248 8.27 -7.64 -1.67
N ASP A 249 9.30 -7.51 -0.82
CA ASP A 249 10.04 -6.26 -0.63
C ASP A 249 11.56 -6.44 -0.79
N ALA A 250 12.11 -5.86 -1.87
CA ALA A 250 13.53 -6.00 -2.22
C ALA A 250 14.21 -4.66 -2.49
N GLU A 251 14.83 -4.06 -1.48
CA GLU A 251 15.56 -2.80 -1.65
C GLU A 251 16.85 -2.93 -2.48
N LEU A 252 17.57 -4.05 -2.35
CA LEU A 252 18.87 -4.28 -2.98
C LEU A 252 18.81 -5.36 -4.06
N ARG A 253 19.68 -5.24 -5.08
CA ARG A 253 19.70 -6.16 -6.23
C ARG A 253 19.98 -7.60 -5.83
N GLU A 254 20.77 -7.80 -4.78
CA GLU A 254 21.11 -9.12 -4.23
C GLU A 254 19.89 -9.87 -3.69
N HIS A 255 18.89 -9.15 -3.15
CA HIS A 255 17.64 -9.71 -2.59
C HIS A 255 16.83 -10.51 -3.62
N VAL A 256 17.00 -10.21 -4.92
CA VAL A 256 16.27 -10.87 -6.02
C VAL A 256 17.20 -11.57 -7.02
N SER A 257 18.52 -11.50 -6.77
CA SER A 257 19.52 -11.88 -7.77
C SER A 257 19.50 -13.36 -8.12
N SER A 258 19.16 -14.24 -7.17
CA SER A 258 19.13 -15.69 -7.42
C SER A 258 17.97 -16.04 -8.37
N ILE A 259 16.79 -15.47 -8.13
CA ILE A 259 15.59 -15.70 -8.93
C ILE A 259 15.74 -15.13 -10.33
N LEU A 260 16.30 -13.93 -10.44
CA LEU A 260 16.51 -13.29 -11.75
C LEU A 260 17.56 -14.02 -12.60
N ARG A 261 18.55 -14.69 -11.98
CA ARG A 261 19.56 -15.50 -12.68
C ARG A 261 19.06 -16.90 -13.05
N ALA A 262 18.08 -17.42 -12.33
CA ALA A 262 17.46 -18.69 -12.66
C ALA A 262 16.79 -18.61 -14.05
N GLY A 263 16.80 -19.74 -14.78
CA GLY A 263 16.20 -19.86 -16.10
C GLY A 263 14.69 -19.56 -16.13
N ASN A 264 14.04 -19.86 -17.25
CA ASN A 264 12.60 -19.71 -17.37
C ASN A 264 11.87 -20.79 -16.56
N GLY A 265 11.84 -20.62 -15.25
CA GLY A 265 10.99 -21.34 -14.31
C GLY A 265 10.00 -20.35 -13.73
N THR A 266 8.71 -20.58 -13.96
CA THR A 266 7.66 -19.78 -13.34
C THR A 266 7.34 -20.34 -11.97
N ILE A 267 7.43 -19.50 -10.95
CA ILE A 267 7.04 -19.78 -9.57
C ILE A 267 5.51 -19.82 -9.51
N TRP A 268 4.94 -20.99 -9.25
CA TRP A 268 3.50 -21.16 -9.09
C TRP A 268 3.03 -20.61 -7.74
N LEU A 269 2.06 -19.71 -7.75
CA LEU A 269 1.47 -19.10 -6.56
C LEU A 269 0.00 -19.48 -6.31
N GLY A 270 -0.64 -20.15 -7.28
CA GLY A 270 -2.09 -20.39 -7.23
C GLY A 270 -2.88 -19.11 -7.47
N LYS A 271 -3.92 -18.89 -6.66
CA LYS A 271 -4.77 -17.68 -6.71
C LYS A 271 -4.29 -16.66 -5.68
N VAL A 272 -4.29 -15.38 -6.04
CA VAL A 272 -3.80 -14.27 -5.21
C VAL A 272 -4.82 -13.14 -5.19
N LYS A 273 -5.36 -12.83 -4.00
CA LYS A 273 -6.30 -11.72 -3.84
C LYS A 273 -5.60 -10.35 -3.81
N ARG A 274 -4.46 -10.21 -3.13
CA ARG A 274 -3.68 -8.96 -3.12
C ARG A 274 -2.21 -9.24 -3.41
N LEU A 275 -1.64 -8.55 -4.40
CA LEU A 275 -0.24 -8.67 -4.79
C LEU A 275 0.46 -7.33 -4.65
N LYS A 276 1.40 -7.27 -3.69
CA LYS A 276 2.22 -6.10 -3.39
C LYS A 276 3.68 -6.40 -3.71
N LEU A 277 4.27 -5.59 -4.59
CA LEU A 277 5.66 -5.74 -5.02
C LEU A 277 6.39 -4.41 -4.84
N ASN A 278 7.28 -4.33 -3.85
CA ASN A 278 8.02 -3.11 -3.57
C ASN A 278 9.45 -3.18 -4.14
N HIS A 279 9.97 -2.02 -4.55
CA HIS A 279 11.34 -1.83 -4.98
C HIS A 279 11.75 -2.78 -6.13
N LEU A 280 12.79 -3.60 -5.96
CA LEU A 280 13.28 -4.50 -7.00
C LEU A 280 12.46 -5.79 -7.13
N ALA A 281 11.48 -6.03 -6.24
CA ALA A 281 10.61 -7.20 -6.31
C ALA A 281 9.66 -7.13 -7.52
N VAL A 282 9.39 -5.93 -8.04
CA VAL A 282 8.63 -5.74 -9.29
C VAL A 282 9.25 -6.51 -10.46
N ASN A 283 10.57 -6.69 -10.47
CA ASN A 283 11.27 -7.44 -11.51
C ASN A 283 11.00 -8.95 -11.47
N LEU A 284 10.41 -9.45 -10.39
CA LEU A 284 10.04 -10.85 -10.26
C LEU A 284 8.70 -11.15 -10.91
N LEU A 285 7.91 -10.14 -11.27
CA LEU A 285 6.56 -10.34 -11.78
C LEU A 285 6.46 -11.34 -12.97
N PRO A 286 7.34 -11.33 -13.99
CA PRO A 286 7.29 -12.33 -15.07
C PRO A 286 7.72 -13.73 -14.64
N LYS A 287 8.35 -13.87 -13.47
CA LYS A 287 8.67 -15.17 -12.86
C LYS A 287 7.50 -15.70 -12.04
N LEU A 288 6.49 -14.89 -11.72
CA LEU A 288 5.32 -15.32 -10.95
C LEU A 288 4.24 -15.87 -11.90
N LYS A 289 3.72 -17.06 -11.60
CA LYS A 289 2.60 -17.67 -12.32
C LYS A 289 1.39 -17.77 -11.40
N LEU A 290 0.33 -17.11 -11.82
CA LEU A 290 -0.98 -17.16 -11.21
C LEU A 290 -1.86 -18.19 -11.93
N HIS A 291 -2.89 -18.65 -11.22
CA HIS A 291 -3.95 -19.46 -11.80
C HIS A 291 -4.68 -18.71 -12.94
N GLU A 292 -5.19 -19.42 -13.94
CA GLU A 292 -5.88 -18.81 -15.08
C GLU A 292 -7.14 -18.03 -14.64
N ASP A 293 -7.95 -18.62 -13.78
CA ASP A 293 -9.13 -17.99 -13.14
C ASP A 293 -8.80 -17.07 -11.96
N ASN A 294 -7.61 -16.46 -11.91
CA ASN A 294 -7.26 -15.57 -10.82
C ASN A 294 -8.18 -14.32 -10.81
N VAL A 295 -8.76 -14.03 -9.64
CA VAL A 295 -9.53 -12.81 -9.40
C VAL A 295 -8.85 -12.03 -8.28
N MET A 296 -8.09 -11.02 -8.67
CA MET A 296 -7.31 -10.17 -7.80
C MET A 296 -8.11 -8.95 -7.37
N GLU A 297 -8.13 -8.67 -6.07
CA GLU A 297 -8.73 -7.47 -5.50
C GLU A 297 -7.81 -6.26 -5.61
N GLU A 298 -6.50 -6.46 -5.43
CA GLU A 298 -5.52 -5.38 -5.44
C GLU A 298 -4.19 -5.81 -6.08
N PHE A 299 -3.73 -5.01 -7.05
CA PHE A 299 -2.40 -5.10 -7.64
C PHE A 299 -1.66 -3.79 -7.40
N TRP A 300 -0.65 -3.80 -6.51
CA TRP A 300 0.08 -2.60 -6.08
C TRP A 300 1.60 -2.77 -6.12
N PRO A 301 2.21 -2.73 -7.32
CA PRO A 301 3.65 -2.62 -7.48
C PRO A 301 4.13 -1.16 -7.35
N VAL A 302 5.23 -0.96 -6.63
CA VAL A 302 5.87 0.35 -6.41
C VAL A 302 7.37 0.21 -6.58
N THR A 303 8.01 1.03 -7.43
CA THR A 303 9.48 1.02 -7.51
C THR A 303 10.11 2.33 -7.94
N TRP A 304 11.12 2.76 -7.21
CA TRP A 304 11.91 3.97 -7.46
C TRP A 304 13.15 3.68 -8.32
N PHE A 305 13.41 2.41 -8.63
CA PHE A 305 14.63 1.94 -9.32
C PHE A 305 14.39 1.71 -10.81
N GLY A 306 15.11 2.46 -11.64
CA GLY A 306 14.86 2.49 -13.09
C GLY A 306 15.50 1.39 -13.92
N GLY A 307 16.70 0.98 -13.54
CA GLY A 307 17.53 0.11 -14.38
C GLY A 307 17.15 -1.36 -14.31
N SER A 308 15.91 -1.74 -14.01
CA SER A 308 15.57 -3.15 -13.82
C SER A 308 14.26 -3.60 -14.47
N VAL A 309 13.22 -2.78 -14.45
CA VAL A 309 11.90 -3.24 -14.90
C VAL A 309 11.76 -3.21 -16.42
N SER A 310 12.15 -2.12 -17.11
CA SER A 310 11.89 -1.99 -18.55
C SER A 310 12.98 -2.54 -19.46
N GLU A 311 14.24 -2.57 -19.02
CA GLU A 311 15.36 -3.00 -19.87
C GLU A 311 15.42 -4.53 -20.06
N LYS A 312 14.85 -5.28 -19.10
CA LYS A 312 14.95 -6.75 -19.07
C LYS A 312 13.68 -7.46 -19.52
N LEU A 313 12.55 -6.76 -19.53
CA LEU A 313 11.28 -7.34 -19.94
C LEU A 313 11.08 -7.09 -21.42
N HIS A 314 11.16 -8.16 -22.22
CA HIS A 314 10.90 -8.05 -23.64
C HIS A 314 9.39 -7.91 -23.86
N ALA A 315 8.98 -7.19 -24.89
CA ALA A 315 7.56 -7.02 -25.23
C ALA A 315 6.79 -8.34 -25.50
N LYS A 316 7.50 -9.47 -25.61
CA LYS A 316 6.92 -10.81 -25.74
C LYS A 316 6.55 -11.45 -24.39
N ASP A 317 7.08 -10.93 -23.29
CA ASP A 317 6.93 -11.48 -21.94
C ASP A 317 5.65 -10.95 -21.29
N SER A 318 4.51 -11.28 -21.90
CA SER A 318 3.23 -10.87 -21.35
C SER A 318 2.93 -11.57 -20.03
N ILE A 319 2.45 -10.83 -19.05
CA ILE A 319 2.21 -11.26 -17.67
C ILE A 319 0.71 -11.39 -17.46
N TRP A 320 0.22 -12.61 -17.28
CA TRP A 320 -1.19 -12.86 -16.99
C TRP A 320 -1.52 -12.57 -15.52
N LEU A 321 -2.48 -11.68 -15.27
CA LEU A 321 -2.97 -11.37 -13.92
C LEU A 321 -4.38 -11.92 -13.62
N GLY A 322 -5.11 -12.36 -14.65
CA GLY A 322 -6.53 -12.69 -14.54
C GLY A 322 -7.41 -11.44 -14.49
N LYS A 323 -8.44 -11.42 -13.63
CA LYS A 323 -9.32 -10.27 -13.38
C LYS A 323 -8.73 -9.43 -12.24
N VAL A 324 -8.65 -8.11 -12.41
CA VAL A 324 -8.09 -7.20 -11.38
C VAL A 324 -9.12 -6.12 -11.03
N LYS A 325 -9.51 -6.02 -9.76
CA LYS A 325 -10.46 -5.01 -9.28
C LYS A 325 -9.80 -3.64 -9.11
N ASN A 326 -8.63 -3.55 -8.47
CA ASN A 326 -7.93 -2.30 -8.25
C ASN A 326 -6.46 -2.42 -8.67
N MET A 327 -5.98 -1.45 -9.45
CA MET A 327 -4.60 -1.41 -9.95
C MET A 327 -3.96 -0.07 -9.60
N LYS A 328 -2.85 -0.12 -8.85
CA LYS A 328 -2.08 1.06 -8.45
C LYS A 328 -0.62 0.89 -8.88
N LEU A 329 -0.18 1.65 -9.88
CA LEU A 329 1.20 1.62 -10.35
C LEU A 329 1.85 2.97 -10.06
N GLU A 330 2.93 2.96 -9.29
CA GLU A 330 3.64 4.17 -8.87
C GLU A 330 5.10 4.15 -9.34
N TYR A 331 5.58 5.31 -9.79
CA TYR A 331 6.96 5.51 -10.22
C TYR A 331 7.36 4.57 -11.39
N PHE A 332 8.52 3.92 -11.36
CA PHE A 332 8.95 3.02 -12.45
C PHE A 332 8.07 1.78 -12.61
N ALA A 333 7.21 1.43 -11.63
CA ALA A 333 6.33 0.29 -11.74
C ALA A 333 5.34 0.46 -12.89
N ILE A 334 5.01 1.70 -13.24
CA ILE A 334 4.13 2.03 -14.36
C ILE A 334 4.60 1.36 -15.66
N ASN A 335 5.91 1.28 -15.91
CA ASN A 335 6.48 0.68 -17.13
C ASN A 335 6.09 -0.80 -17.35
N ILE A 336 5.55 -1.52 -16.35
CA ILE A 336 5.03 -2.88 -16.56
C ILE A 336 3.68 -2.90 -17.28
N LEU A 337 2.94 -1.78 -17.28
CA LEU A 337 1.56 -1.72 -17.76
C LEU A 337 1.36 -2.32 -19.17
N PRO A 338 2.23 -2.08 -20.17
CA PRO A 338 2.08 -2.69 -21.49
C PRO A 338 2.31 -4.20 -21.53
N LEU A 339 2.91 -4.77 -20.48
CA LEU A 339 3.20 -6.20 -20.36
C LEU A 339 2.07 -6.96 -19.69
N LEU A 340 1.18 -6.27 -18.98
CA LEU A 340 0.09 -6.90 -18.25
C LEU A 340 -1.00 -7.37 -19.21
N LYS A 341 -1.43 -8.62 -19.05
CA LYS A 341 -2.63 -9.18 -19.67
C LYS A 341 -3.68 -9.42 -18.60
N LEU A 342 -4.84 -8.81 -18.82
CA LEU A 342 -6.04 -9.03 -18.05
C LEU A 342 -7.00 -9.93 -18.82
N HIS A 343 -7.88 -10.59 -18.09
CA HIS A 343 -9.01 -11.29 -18.68
C HIS A 343 -9.91 -10.31 -19.46
N GLU A 344 -10.54 -10.77 -20.55
CA GLU A 344 -11.40 -9.93 -21.40
C GLU A 344 -12.59 -9.32 -20.62
N ASP A 345 -13.23 -10.14 -19.79
CA ASP A 345 -14.28 -9.71 -18.84
C ASP A 345 -13.75 -9.00 -17.58
N SER A 346 -12.55 -8.42 -17.60
CA SER A 346 -12.06 -7.68 -16.43
C SER A 346 -12.83 -6.38 -16.28
N GLU A 347 -13.50 -6.22 -15.14
CA GLU A 347 -14.19 -4.99 -14.73
C GLU A 347 -13.42 -4.36 -13.55
N MET A 348 -12.58 -3.38 -13.86
CA MET A 348 -11.73 -2.70 -12.89
C MET A 348 -12.50 -1.57 -12.20
N LYS A 349 -12.50 -1.59 -10.87
CA LYS A 349 -13.05 -0.53 -10.04
C LYS A 349 -12.17 0.72 -10.06
N GLU A 350 -10.85 0.58 -9.98
CA GLU A 350 -9.93 1.72 -9.90
C GLU A 350 -8.60 1.44 -10.60
N LEU A 351 -8.16 2.40 -11.42
CA LEU A 351 -6.81 2.52 -11.93
C LEU A 351 -6.19 3.83 -11.43
N LYS A 352 -5.11 3.71 -10.66
CA LYS A 352 -4.29 4.83 -10.24
C LYS A 352 -2.88 4.72 -10.81
N LEU A 353 -2.47 5.74 -11.58
CA LEU A 353 -1.11 5.87 -12.12
C LEU A 353 -0.49 7.19 -11.66
N ASP A 354 0.74 7.13 -11.14
CA ASP A 354 1.46 8.30 -10.63
C ASP A 354 2.97 8.24 -10.94
N ALA A 355 3.46 9.20 -11.73
CA ALA A 355 4.86 9.32 -12.13
C ALA A 355 5.36 10.76 -12.01
N ASP A 356 6.51 10.98 -11.38
CA ASP A 356 7.14 12.30 -11.24
C ASP A 356 8.38 12.50 -12.14
N ALA A 357 8.78 11.49 -12.92
CA ALA A 357 9.88 11.60 -13.89
C ALA A 357 9.62 10.86 -15.21
N GLU A 358 10.08 11.40 -16.34
CA GLU A 358 9.78 10.85 -17.68
C GLU A 358 10.38 9.45 -17.90
N LYS A 359 11.53 9.19 -17.26
CA LYS A 359 12.15 7.85 -17.22
C LYS A 359 11.22 6.78 -16.65
N TYR A 360 10.20 7.13 -15.88
CA TYR A 360 9.23 6.20 -15.28
C TYR A 360 8.17 5.70 -16.26
N ILE A 361 8.04 6.36 -17.41
CA ILE A 361 7.00 6.09 -18.41
C ILE A 361 7.56 5.92 -19.82
N CYS A 362 8.87 6.05 -20.01
CA CYS A 362 9.50 6.11 -21.33
C CYS A 362 9.23 4.87 -22.20
N SER A 363 9.06 3.69 -21.58
CA SER A 363 8.72 2.46 -22.31
C SER A 363 7.30 2.51 -22.86
N ILE A 364 6.37 3.10 -22.12
CA ILE A 364 4.96 3.23 -22.49
C ILE A 364 4.76 4.30 -23.56
N LEU A 365 5.53 5.40 -23.50
CA LEU A 365 5.44 6.45 -24.51
C LEU A 365 5.78 5.96 -25.92
N ARG A 366 6.57 4.88 -26.03
CA ARG A 366 6.89 4.19 -27.31
C ARG A 366 5.76 3.28 -27.79
N ALA A 367 4.79 2.93 -26.95
CA ALA A 367 3.65 2.14 -27.33
C ALA A 367 2.77 2.90 -28.34
N LYS A 368 2.02 2.16 -29.16
CA LYS A 368 1.04 2.77 -30.07
C LYS A 368 -0.12 3.34 -29.26
N ASP A 369 -0.78 4.36 -29.78
CA ASP A 369 -1.99 4.88 -29.16
C ASP A 369 -3.06 3.77 -29.14
N ASN A 370 -3.87 3.73 -28.08
CA ASN A 370 -4.88 2.70 -27.84
C ASN A 370 -4.35 1.25 -27.89
N SER A 371 -3.08 1.00 -27.56
CA SER A 371 -2.52 -0.36 -27.56
C SER A 371 -2.61 -1.07 -26.20
N ILE A 372 -2.86 -0.34 -25.12
CA ILE A 372 -2.92 -0.90 -23.76
C ILE A 372 -4.38 -1.13 -23.38
N TRP A 373 -4.82 -2.38 -23.44
CA TRP A 373 -6.17 -2.78 -23.07
C TRP A 373 -6.27 -3.10 -21.57
N LEU A 374 -7.25 -2.49 -20.88
CA LEU A 374 -7.47 -2.69 -19.44
C LEU A 374 -8.87 -3.23 -19.10
N GLY A 375 -9.70 -3.56 -20.09
CA GLY A 375 -11.09 -3.97 -19.89
C GLY A 375 -12.03 -2.80 -19.62
N LYS A 376 -13.08 -3.04 -18.84
CA LYS A 376 -14.04 -2.00 -18.42
C LYS A 376 -13.51 -1.31 -17.17
N MET A 377 -13.64 0.02 -17.11
CA MET A 377 -13.08 0.85 -16.03
C MET A 377 -14.16 1.69 -15.37
N LYS A 378 -14.22 1.67 -14.04
CA LYS A 378 -15.09 2.58 -13.27
C LYS A 378 -14.39 3.88 -12.88
N ASN A 379 -13.16 3.82 -12.38
CA ASN A 379 -12.43 5.01 -11.92
C ASN A 379 -11.02 5.05 -12.52
N ILE A 380 -10.62 6.22 -13.03
CA ILE A 380 -9.30 6.47 -13.61
C ILE A 380 -8.70 7.71 -12.96
N ARG A 381 -7.54 7.57 -12.33
CA ARG A 381 -6.77 8.64 -11.70
C ARG A 381 -5.35 8.67 -12.25
N LEU A 382 -5.02 9.71 -13.00
CA LEU A 382 -3.67 9.92 -13.53
C LEU A 382 -3.06 11.20 -12.93
N GLU A 383 -1.93 11.06 -12.28
CA GLU A 383 -1.25 12.17 -11.59
C GLU A 383 0.12 12.44 -12.23
N ARG A 384 0.49 13.73 -12.30
CA ARG A 384 1.80 14.19 -12.78
C ARG A 384 2.08 13.70 -14.22
N LEU A 385 3.26 13.12 -14.47
CA LEU A 385 3.67 12.64 -15.80
C LEU A 385 2.87 11.42 -16.27
N ALA A 386 2.18 10.70 -15.38
CA ALA A 386 1.36 9.55 -15.78
C ALA A 386 0.24 9.95 -16.75
N ILE A 387 -0.14 11.23 -16.77
CA ILE A 387 -1.09 11.79 -17.73
C ILE A 387 -0.65 11.54 -19.18
N LYS A 388 0.66 11.58 -19.50
CA LYS A 388 1.19 11.32 -20.87
C LYS A 388 0.82 9.92 -21.40
N ILE A 389 0.41 8.99 -20.53
CA ILE A 389 0.00 7.63 -20.89
C ILE A 389 -1.42 7.59 -21.43
N LEU A 390 -2.25 8.61 -21.17
CA LEU A 390 -3.67 8.60 -21.52
C LEU A 390 -3.96 8.20 -22.98
N PRO A 391 -3.26 8.72 -24.01
CA PRO A 391 -3.50 8.30 -25.40
C PRO A 391 -3.16 6.83 -25.70
N LYS A 392 -2.37 6.18 -24.82
CA LYS A 392 -1.95 4.78 -24.96
C LYS A 392 -2.99 3.81 -24.41
N LEU A 393 -3.86 4.27 -23.52
CA LEU A 393 -4.90 3.47 -22.90
C LEU A 393 -6.05 3.25 -23.90
N ARG A 394 -6.52 2.01 -24.02
CA ARG A 394 -7.71 1.63 -24.76
C ARG A 394 -8.80 1.27 -23.76
N LEU A 395 -9.82 2.12 -23.69
CA LEU A 395 -11.01 1.90 -22.87
C LEU A 395 -12.07 1.14 -23.66
N HIS A 396 -12.81 0.25 -22.99
CA HIS A 396 -13.94 -0.44 -23.61
C HIS A 396 -15.01 0.57 -24.04
N GLU A 397 -15.67 0.34 -25.19
CA GLU A 397 -16.69 1.27 -25.72
C GLU A 397 -17.87 1.44 -24.75
N ASP A 398 -18.30 0.33 -24.14
CA ASP A 398 -19.30 0.29 -23.06
C ASP A 398 -18.80 0.73 -21.67
N SER A 399 -17.64 1.38 -21.56
CA SER A 399 -17.17 1.87 -20.26
C SER A 399 -18.07 3.01 -19.77
N GLU A 400 -18.66 2.83 -18.59
CA GLU A 400 -19.35 3.86 -17.83
C GLU A 400 -18.47 4.29 -16.65
N ILE A 401 -17.68 5.33 -16.88
CA ILE A 401 -16.72 5.83 -15.90
C ILE A 401 -17.46 6.63 -14.82
N GLU A 402 -17.34 6.20 -13.57
CA GLU A 402 -17.83 6.90 -12.39
C GLU A 402 -16.99 8.15 -12.13
N GLU A 403 -15.65 8.05 -12.11
CA GLU A 403 -14.74 9.18 -11.93
C GLU A 403 -13.53 9.14 -12.88
N PHE A 404 -13.28 10.26 -13.55
CA PHE A 404 -12.08 10.51 -14.33
C PHE A 404 -11.34 11.73 -13.76
N TYR A 405 -10.15 11.52 -13.20
CA TYR A 405 -9.34 12.53 -12.52
C TYR A 405 -7.96 12.68 -13.16
N LEU A 406 -7.60 13.91 -13.56
CA LEU A 406 -6.26 14.28 -14.01
C LEU A 406 -5.73 15.49 -13.22
N ASP A 407 -4.47 15.42 -12.76
CA ASP A 407 -3.80 16.52 -12.05
C ASP A 407 -2.30 16.57 -12.35
N THR A 408 -1.81 17.72 -12.81
CA THR A 408 -0.37 17.98 -12.97
C THR A 408 -0.02 19.45 -12.80
N GLU A 409 1.10 19.69 -12.11
CA GLU A 409 1.69 21.01 -11.85
C GLU A 409 2.56 21.52 -13.00
N PHE A 410 2.90 20.70 -14.00
CA PHE A 410 3.86 21.05 -15.05
C PHE A 410 3.26 20.96 -16.45
N GLY A 411 3.37 22.05 -17.24
CA GLY A 411 2.88 22.08 -18.62
C GLY A 411 3.60 21.09 -19.55
N GLY A 412 4.84 20.72 -19.22
CA GLY A 412 5.60 19.69 -19.93
C GLY A 412 4.92 18.32 -19.88
N ASP A 413 4.13 18.04 -18.85
CA ASP A 413 3.46 16.75 -18.62
C ASP A 413 2.32 16.51 -19.61
N VAL A 414 1.74 17.57 -20.17
CA VAL A 414 0.63 17.44 -21.13
C VAL A 414 1.07 17.68 -22.57
N SER A 415 2.27 18.20 -22.79
CA SER A 415 2.80 18.63 -24.10
C SER A 415 2.64 17.57 -25.21
N GLY A 416 2.95 16.30 -24.91
CA GLY A 416 2.82 15.19 -25.86
C GLY A 416 1.39 14.89 -26.30
N ILE A 417 0.39 15.28 -25.50
CA ILE A 417 -1.03 15.10 -25.80
C ILE A 417 -1.58 16.29 -26.58
N LEU A 418 -1.06 17.50 -26.35
CA LEU A 418 -1.56 18.71 -26.99
C LEU A 418 -1.40 18.71 -28.51
N GLY A 419 -0.40 17.99 -29.03
CA GLY A 419 -0.20 17.77 -30.47
C GLY A 419 -1.24 16.86 -31.13
N ALA A 420 -2.00 16.08 -30.36
CA ALA A 420 -3.05 15.21 -30.90
C ALA A 420 -4.22 16.04 -31.45
N GLY A 421 -4.97 15.47 -32.40
CA GLY A 421 -6.23 16.07 -32.88
C GLY A 421 -7.23 16.31 -31.74
N ASN A 422 -8.16 17.25 -31.91
CA ASN A 422 -9.25 17.41 -30.95
C ASN A 422 -10.13 16.15 -30.94
N ARG A 423 -10.69 15.81 -29.76
CA ARG A 423 -11.53 14.61 -29.58
C ARG A 423 -10.82 13.30 -30.01
N SER A 424 -9.51 13.22 -29.86
CA SER A 424 -8.70 12.05 -30.20
C SER A 424 -8.73 10.97 -29.11
N ILE A 425 -9.05 11.33 -27.87
CA ILE A 425 -9.05 10.43 -26.71
C ILE A 425 -10.49 10.09 -26.34
N TRP A 426 -10.93 8.86 -26.62
CA TRP A 426 -12.26 8.39 -26.27
C TRP A 426 -12.37 7.99 -24.80
N LEU A 427 -13.34 8.56 -24.08
CA LEU A 427 -13.63 8.22 -22.68
C LEU A 427 -14.95 7.47 -22.48
N GLY A 428 -15.82 7.42 -23.49
CA GLY A 428 -17.17 6.85 -23.35
C GLY A 428 -18.09 7.76 -22.52
N LYS A 429 -18.87 7.16 -21.61
CA LYS A 429 -19.75 7.89 -20.68
C LYS A 429 -18.99 8.16 -19.37
N VAL A 430 -19.08 9.38 -18.86
CA VAL A 430 -18.38 9.83 -17.65
C VAL A 430 -19.36 10.56 -16.72
N LYS A 431 -19.54 10.04 -15.50
CA LYS A 431 -20.38 10.66 -14.46
C LYS A 431 -19.69 11.83 -13.78
N SER A 432 -18.40 11.71 -13.45
CA SER A 432 -17.61 12.78 -12.83
C SER A 432 -16.29 13.00 -13.57
N LEU A 433 -16.07 14.21 -14.09
CA LEU A 433 -14.83 14.61 -14.75
C LEU A 433 -14.16 15.74 -13.97
N LYS A 434 -12.94 15.49 -13.48
CA LYS A 434 -12.15 16.44 -12.69
C LYS A 434 -10.79 16.66 -13.32
N LEU A 435 -10.50 17.91 -13.71
CA LEU A 435 -9.20 18.28 -14.26
C LEU A 435 -8.61 19.44 -13.44
N LYS A 436 -7.39 19.26 -12.95
CA LYS A 436 -6.69 20.28 -12.17
C LYS A 436 -5.45 20.81 -12.87
N ARG A 437 -5.15 22.09 -12.66
CA ARG A 437 -3.92 22.76 -13.09
C ARG A 437 -3.66 22.56 -14.59
N TYR A 438 -2.46 22.14 -15.02
CA TYR A 438 -2.15 21.97 -16.44
C TYR A 438 -2.92 20.84 -17.13
N ALA A 439 -3.51 19.90 -16.38
CA ALA A 439 -4.31 18.82 -16.96
C ALA A 439 -5.52 19.34 -17.74
N ILE A 440 -6.01 20.53 -17.39
CA ILE A 440 -7.12 21.20 -18.07
C ILE A 440 -6.84 21.41 -19.57
N LYS A 441 -5.58 21.58 -19.97
CA LYS A 441 -5.19 21.72 -21.40
C LYS A 441 -5.55 20.51 -22.26
N ILE A 442 -5.79 19.35 -21.65
CA ILE A 442 -6.19 18.12 -22.34
C ILE A 442 -7.68 18.11 -22.69
N LEU A 443 -8.50 18.96 -22.06
CA LEU A 443 -9.95 18.95 -22.24
C LEU A 443 -10.40 18.93 -23.71
N PRO A 444 -9.85 19.72 -24.65
CA PRO A 444 -10.25 19.67 -26.07
C PRO A 444 -9.91 18.34 -26.78
N LYS A 445 -9.03 17.53 -26.20
CA LYS A 445 -8.59 16.24 -26.73
C LYS A 445 -9.49 15.10 -26.28
N LEU A 446 -10.26 15.29 -25.22
CA LEU A 446 -11.21 14.30 -24.72
C LEU A 446 -12.45 14.23 -25.62
N ARG A 447 -12.95 13.01 -25.85
CA ARG A 447 -14.17 12.70 -26.57
C ARG A 447 -15.09 11.90 -25.66
N LEU A 448 -16.23 12.48 -25.32
CA LEU A 448 -17.31 11.85 -24.58
C LEU A 448 -18.34 11.28 -25.56
N HIS A 449 -19.13 10.31 -25.08
CA HIS A 449 -20.31 9.82 -25.80
C HIS A 449 -21.31 10.96 -26.04
N GLU A 450 -22.07 10.89 -27.14
CA GLU A 450 -23.05 11.93 -27.50
C GLU A 450 -24.15 12.08 -26.45
N ASP A 451 -24.67 10.96 -25.95
CA ASP A 451 -25.67 10.92 -24.87
C ASP A 451 -25.13 11.09 -23.45
N ASN A 452 -23.87 11.52 -23.28
CA ASN A 452 -23.26 11.62 -21.96
C ASN A 452 -24.09 12.50 -21.01
N VAL A 453 -24.38 11.95 -19.82
CA VAL A 453 -25.03 12.65 -18.72
C VAL A 453 -24.08 12.66 -17.53
N MET A 454 -23.47 13.81 -17.30
CA MET A 454 -22.48 14.01 -16.26
C MET A 454 -23.15 14.56 -15.00
N GLU A 455 -22.88 13.93 -13.87
CA GLU A 455 -23.29 14.41 -12.55
C GLU A 455 -22.43 15.61 -12.12
N LYS A 456 -21.12 15.56 -12.38
CA LYS A 456 -20.18 16.59 -11.96
C LYS A 456 -19.07 16.85 -12.98
N PHE A 457 -18.90 18.12 -13.36
CA PHE A 457 -17.74 18.60 -14.11
C PHE A 457 -17.02 19.66 -13.28
N GLU A 458 -15.76 19.43 -12.95
CA GLU A 458 -14.97 20.31 -12.09
C GLU A 458 -13.61 20.62 -12.74
N LEU A 459 -13.35 21.91 -12.94
CA LEU A 459 -12.05 22.42 -13.35
C LEU A 459 -11.51 23.37 -12.27
N ASP A 460 -10.23 23.24 -11.96
CA ASP A 460 -9.56 24.03 -10.92
C ASP A 460 -8.16 24.45 -11.40
N ALA A 461 -7.93 25.75 -11.51
CA ALA A 461 -6.66 26.32 -11.92
C ALA A 461 -6.45 27.73 -11.35
N GLU A 462 -5.57 27.86 -10.37
CA GLU A 462 -5.26 29.15 -9.76
C GLU A 462 -4.50 30.12 -10.71
N ILE A 463 -3.76 29.60 -11.69
CA ILE A 463 -2.85 30.39 -12.54
C ILE A 463 -3.32 30.41 -14.00
N GLU A 464 -3.34 31.60 -14.64
CA GLU A 464 -3.79 31.79 -16.04
C GLU A 464 -3.00 30.95 -17.07
N GLU A 465 -1.72 30.68 -16.82
CA GLU A 465 -0.86 29.86 -17.68
C GLU A 465 -1.42 28.44 -17.90
N TYR A 466 -2.17 27.92 -16.91
CA TYR A 466 -2.79 26.60 -16.98
C TYR A 466 -3.87 26.52 -18.08
N VAL A 467 -4.45 27.65 -18.49
CA VAL A 467 -5.57 27.68 -19.44
C VAL A 467 -5.27 28.42 -20.74
N PHE A 468 -4.14 29.12 -20.83
CA PHE A 468 -3.81 30.05 -21.92
C PHE A 468 -3.90 29.46 -23.34
N SER A 469 -3.72 28.14 -23.52
CA SER A 469 -3.69 27.46 -24.82
C SER A 469 -5.03 26.90 -25.32
N ILE A 470 -6.02 26.70 -24.45
CA ILE A 470 -7.38 26.27 -24.83
C ILE A 470 -8.15 27.33 -25.66
N PRO A 471 -8.01 28.65 -25.41
CA PRO A 471 -8.72 29.72 -26.11
C PRO A 471 -8.62 29.74 -27.64
N SER A 472 -7.59 29.13 -28.22
CA SER A 472 -7.45 28.99 -29.68
C SER A 472 -8.49 28.05 -30.29
N ALA A 473 -9.16 27.24 -29.47
CA ALA A 473 -10.32 26.47 -29.92
C ALA A 473 -11.51 27.41 -30.18
N GLY A 474 -12.30 27.14 -31.22
CA GLY A 474 -13.52 27.91 -31.48
C GLY A 474 -14.50 27.86 -30.31
N ASP A 475 -15.40 28.84 -30.21
CA ASP A 475 -16.48 28.82 -29.21
C ASP A 475 -17.36 27.58 -29.41
N ASN A 476 -17.91 27.04 -28.32
CA ASN A 476 -18.70 25.80 -28.33
C ASN A 476 -18.02 24.58 -28.98
N SER A 477 -16.68 24.51 -28.93
CA SER A 477 -15.93 23.40 -29.54
C SER A 477 -15.81 22.15 -28.66
N ILE A 478 -15.96 22.30 -27.34
CA ILE A 478 -15.77 21.23 -26.35
C ILE A 478 -17.14 20.69 -25.93
N TRP A 479 -17.53 19.53 -26.48
CA TRP A 479 -18.80 18.88 -26.16
C TRP A 479 -18.74 18.17 -24.80
N LEU A 480 -19.65 18.51 -23.89
CA LEU A 480 -19.78 17.85 -22.57
C LEU A 480 -21.03 16.96 -22.43
N GLY A 481 -22.02 17.12 -23.34
CA GLY A 481 -23.33 16.49 -23.21
C GLY A 481 -24.22 17.25 -22.21
N ARG A 482 -24.94 16.51 -21.35
CA ARG A 482 -25.74 17.06 -20.25
C ARG A 482 -24.91 17.07 -18.96
N VAL A 483 -24.96 18.16 -18.18
CA VAL A 483 -24.18 18.35 -16.95
C VAL A 483 -25.09 18.86 -15.84
N LYS A 484 -25.18 18.10 -14.74
CA LYS A 484 -25.97 18.48 -13.55
C LYS A 484 -25.26 19.51 -12.68
N SER A 485 -23.96 19.35 -12.42
CA SER A 485 -23.15 20.28 -11.63
C SER A 485 -21.90 20.71 -12.40
N LEU A 486 -21.76 22.02 -12.61
CA LEU A 486 -20.61 22.62 -13.29
C LEU A 486 -19.87 23.54 -12.30
N ARG A 487 -18.62 23.18 -11.96
CA ARG A 487 -17.75 23.98 -11.08
C ARG A 487 -16.48 24.41 -11.80
N LEU A 488 -16.25 25.72 -11.86
CA LEU A 488 -15.04 26.32 -12.43
C LEU A 488 -14.40 27.25 -11.39
N GLU A 489 -13.16 26.96 -11.00
CA GLU A 489 -12.44 27.69 -9.94
C GLU A 489 -11.10 28.27 -10.41
N GLY A 490 -10.94 29.58 -10.23
CA GLY A 490 -9.80 30.36 -10.68
C GLY A 490 -9.87 30.74 -12.15
N SER A 491 -8.75 30.58 -12.86
CA SER A 491 -8.53 31.04 -14.22
C SER A 491 -9.32 30.26 -15.28
N VAL A 492 -9.77 29.04 -14.96
CA VAL A 492 -10.58 28.17 -15.82
C VAL A 492 -11.93 28.74 -16.21
N ILE A 493 -12.42 29.75 -15.49
CA ILE A 493 -13.68 30.40 -15.85
C ILE A 493 -13.62 30.88 -17.30
N ASN A 494 -12.46 31.34 -17.78
CA ASN A 494 -12.25 31.76 -19.18
C ASN A 494 -12.52 30.68 -20.25
N ILE A 495 -12.64 29.41 -19.87
CA ILE A 495 -12.96 28.30 -20.78
C ILE A 495 -14.48 28.19 -21.00
N LEU A 496 -15.31 28.81 -20.15
CA LEU A 496 -16.77 28.70 -20.21
C LEU A 496 -17.37 28.92 -21.62
N PRO A 497 -16.95 29.93 -22.43
CA PRO A 497 -17.46 30.12 -23.80
C PRO A 497 -17.12 28.99 -24.78
N LYS A 498 -16.14 28.14 -24.44
CA LYS A 498 -15.68 27.01 -25.27
C LYS A 498 -16.46 25.73 -24.97
N LEU A 499 -17.10 25.66 -23.81
CA LEU A 499 -17.91 24.51 -23.40
C LEU A 499 -19.24 24.51 -24.17
N LYS A 500 -19.60 23.35 -24.72
CA LYS A 500 -20.87 23.11 -25.40
C LYS A 500 -21.66 22.08 -24.60
N LEU A 501 -22.81 22.50 -24.11
CA LEU A 501 -23.80 21.65 -23.46
C LEU A 501 -24.89 21.27 -24.46
N HIS A 502 -25.61 20.19 -24.15
CA HIS A 502 -26.81 19.81 -24.90
C HIS A 502 -27.90 20.88 -24.78
N GLU A 503 -28.75 21.02 -25.81
CA GLU A 503 -29.78 22.06 -25.86
C GLU A 503 -30.84 21.92 -24.74
N ASP A 504 -31.16 20.70 -24.37
CA ASP A 504 -32.12 20.37 -23.30
C ASP A 504 -31.52 20.36 -21.89
N ASN A 505 -30.27 20.82 -21.71
CA ASN A 505 -29.56 20.67 -20.45
C ASN A 505 -30.31 21.31 -19.27
N VAL A 506 -30.47 20.53 -18.19
CA VAL A 506 -31.03 20.98 -16.92
C VAL A 506 -29.97 20.82 -15.84
N MET A 507 -29.36 21.94 -15.47
CA MET A 507 -28.29 22.04 -14.48
C MET A 507 -28.86 22.31 -13.09
N GLU A 508 -28.47 21.49 -12.12
CA GLU A 508 -28.80 21.68 -10.71
C GLU A 508 -27.98 22.83 -10.11
N GLU A 509 -26.71 22.93 -10.45
CA GLU A 509 -25.79 23.94 -9.91
C GLU A 509 -24.74 24.38 -10.91
N LEU A 510 -24.61 25.70 -11.07
CA LEU A 510 -23.46 26.36 -11.68
C LEU A 510 -22.69 27.13 -10.60
N TRP A 511 -21.45 26.74 -10.33
CA TRP A 511 -20.55 27.44 -9.41
C TRP A 511 -19.31 27.95 -10.14
N LEU A 512 -19.19 29.27 -10.22
CA LEU A 512 -18.02 29.97 -10.73
C LEU A 512 -17.35 30.77 -9.60
N ASP A 513 -16.07 30.52 -9.36
CA ASP A 513 -15.27 31.30 -8.40
C ASP A 513 -13.98 31.83 -9.04
N ALA A 514 -13.88 33.14 -9.20
CA ALA A 514 -12.68 33.80 -9.74
C ALA A 514 -11.90 34.50 -8.63
N ALA A 515 -11.40 33.76 -7.66
CA ALA A 515 -10.53 34.27 -6.60
C ALA A 515 -9.09 34.47 -7.13
N GLY A 516 -8.60 35.71 -7.15
CA GLY A 516 -7.25 36.04 -7.63
C GLY A 516 -7.08 37.52 -8.00
N TRP A 517 -5.86 38.05 -7.86
CA TRP A 517 -5.57 39.49 -8.01
C TRP A 517 -5.30 39.90 -9.48
N GLU A 518 -4.91 38.96 -10.35
CA GLU A 518 -4.51 39.22 -11.74
C GLU A 518 -5.53 38.66 -12.75
N SER A 519 -6.12 39.54 -13.57
CA SER A 519 -6.75 39.29 -14.90
C SER A 519 -7.71 38.10 -15.19
N LEU A 520 -8.27 37.34 -14.26
CA LEU A 520 -8.91 36.04 -14.62
C LEU A 520 -10.24 36.01 -15.42
N VAL A 521 -10.81 37.09 -15.95
CA VAL A 521 -12.11 37.04 -16.68
C VAL A 521 -12.13 37.80 -18.01
N TRP A 522 -11.01 38.36 -18.46
CA TRP A 522 -10.97 39.24 -19.64
C TRP A 522 -11.49 38.57 -20.93
N ARG A 523 -11.28 37.26 -21.09
CA ARG A 523 -11.75 36.54 -22.29
C ARG A 523 -13.26 36.40 -22.32
N ILE A 524 -13.89 36.10 -21.19
CA ILE A 524 -15.35 36.04 -21.12
C ILE A 524 -15.95 37.43 -21.32
N LEU A 525 -15.29 38.49 -20.83
CA LEU A 525 -15.75 39.86 -21.08
C LEU A 525 -15.80 40.19 -22.58
N GLY A 526 -14.89 39.63 -23.38
CA GLY A 526 -14.89 39.73 -24.84
C GLY A 526 -15.93 38.86 -25.55
N ALA A 527 -16.55 37.88 -24.87
CA ALA A 527 -17.66 37.14 -25.45
C ALA A 527 -18.87 38.06 -25.66
N LYS A 528 -19.66 37.81 -26.69
CA LYS A 528 -20.89 38.57 -26.91
C LYS A 528 -21.88 38.32 -25.75
N ASP A 529 -22.65 39.34 -25.39
CA ASP A 529 -23.72 39.17 -24.39
C ASP A 529 -24.70 38.08 -24.84
N ASN A 530 -25.18 37.27 -23.88
CA ASN A 530 -26.06 36.12 -24.14
C ASN A 530 -25.50 35.10 -25.16
N SER A 531 -24.18 34.92 -25.24
CA SER A 531 -23.57 33.95 -26.18
C SER A 531 -23.30 32.56 -25.57
N ILE A 532 -23.24 32.46 -24.23
CA ILE A 532 -22.87 31.23 -23.54
C ILE A 532 -24.15 30.47 -23.14
N TRP A 533 -24.55 29.49 -23.94
CA TRP A 533 -25.73 28.68 -23.67
C TRP A 533 -25.51 27.69 -22.52
N LEU A 534 -26.36 27.73 -21.49
CA LEU A 534 -26.30 26.82 -20.33
C LEU A 534 -27.53 25.90 -20.18
N GLY A 535 -28.61 26.18 -20.93
CA GLY A 535 -29.91 25.53 -20.72
C GLY A 535 -30.66 26.10 -19.52
N LYS A 536 -31.25 25.23 -18.70
CA LYS A 536 -31.95 25.60 -17.45
C LYS A 536 -30.98 25.46 -16.27
N VAL A 537 -30.95 26.43 -15.36
CA VAL A 537 -30.05 26.45 -14.19
C VAL A 537 -30.85 26.73 -12.92
N ARG A 538 -30.86 25.76 -11.99
CA ARG A 538 -31.60 25.88 -10.71
C ARG A 538 -30.86 26.73 -9.68
N LYS A 539 -29.55 26.55 -9.53
CA LYS A 539 -28.71 27.30 -8.59
C LYS A 539 -27.54 27.93 -9.33
N LEU A 540 -27.39 29.25 -9.20
CA LEU A 540 -26.27 29.99 -9.76
C LEU A 540 -25.46 30.66 -8.65
N ARG A 541 -24.21 30.26 -8.50
CA ARG A 541 -23.25 30.81 -7.54
C ARG A 541 -22.10 31.47 -8.27
N LEU A 542 -21.98 32.78 -8.15
CA LEU A 542 -20.89 33.57 -8.71
C LEU A 542 -20.12 34.27 -7.58
N ASN A 543 -18.86 33.90 -7.41
CA ASN A 543 -17.98 34.51 -6.44
C ASN A 543 -16.93 35.40 -7.14
N ASN A 544 -16.57 36.50 -6.50
CA ASN A 544 -15.49 37.40 -6.91
C ASN A 544 -15.72 37.95 -8.33
N ARG A 545 -14.69 37.92 -9.18
CA ARG A 545 -14.77 38.44 -10.56
C ARG A 545 -15.70 37.61 -11.46
N ALA A 546 -16.14 36.44 -11.03
CA ALA A 546 -17.05 35.59 -11.80
C ALA A 546 -18.42 36.24 -11.99
N VAL A 547 -18.80 37.23 -11.16
CA VAL A 547 -20.05 37.98 -11.35
C VAL A 547 -20.06 38.72 -12.70
N ASN A 548 -18.90 39.10 -13.24
CA ASN A 548 -18.82 39.73 -14.57
C ASN A 548 -19.20 38.80 -15.73
N THR A 549 -19.37 37.49 -15.48
CA THR A 549 -19.86 36.55 -16.49
C THR A 549 -21.36 36.66 -16.72
N LEU A 550 -22.10 37.28 -15.80
CA LEU A 550 -23.56 37.30 -15.80
C LEU A 550 -24.18 37.82 -17.12
N PRO A 551 -23.72 38.93 -17.74
CA PRO A 551 -24.26 39.40 -19.02
C PRO A 551 -24.02 38.43 -20.19
N LYS A 552 -23.07 37.52 -20.05
CA LYS A 552 -22.63 36.60 -21.11
C LYS A 552 -23.41 35.30 -21.11
N LEU A 553 -24.03 34.94 -19.98
CA LEU A 553 -24.78 33.72 -19.81
C LEU A 553 -26.13 33.81 -20.55
N LYS A 554 -26.48 32.77 -21.29
CA LYS A 554 -27.78 32.58 -21.93
C LYS A 554 -28.47 31.38 -21.31
N LEU A 555 -29.62 31.62 -20.68
CA LEU A 555 -30.49 30.59 -20.12
C LEU A 555 -31.69 30.36 -21.04
N HIS A 556 -32.34 29.21 -20.87
CA HIS A 556 -33.60 28.89 -21.55
C HIS A 556 -34.73 29.85 -21.12
N GLU A 557 -35.62 30.26 -22.03
CA GLU A 557 -36.70 31.24 -21.79
C GLU A 557 -37.61 30.92 -20.58
N ASP A 558 -37.93 29.64 -20.38
CA ASP A 558 -38.68 29.17 -19.20
C ASP A 558 -37.81 28.88 -17.95
N ASN A 559 -36.62 29.47 -17.82
CA ASN A 559 -35.77 29.21 -16.66
C ASN A 559 -36.43 29.70 -15.36
N VAL A 560 -36.53 28.80 -14.38
CA VAL A 560 -36.96 29.10 -13.02
C VAL A 560 -35.81 28.76 -12.07
N MET A 561 -35.07 29.79 -11.69
CA MET A 561 -33.93 29.70 -10.79
C MET A 561 -34.41 29.71 -9.34
N GLU A 562 -33.98 28.73 -8.55
CA GLU A 562 -34.28 28.66 -7.13
C GLU A 562 -33.42 29.64 -6.34
N TRP A 563 -32.13 29.70 -6.66
CA TRP A 563 -31.14 30.51 -5.93
C TRP A 563 -30.17 31.20 -6.89
N LEU A 564 -30.05 32.52 -6.73
CA LEU A 564 -28.96 33.34 -7.27
C LEU A 564 -28.12 33.88 -6.10
N TYR A 565 -26.86 33.47 -6.04
CA TYR A 565 -25.92 33.92 -5.01
C TYR A 565 -24.74 34.65 -5.65
N LEU A 566 -24.56 35.92 -5.28
CA LEU A 566 -23.45 36.76 -5.72
C LEU A 566 -22.63 37.20 -4.49
N CYS A 567 -21.35 36.86 -4.45
CA CYS A 567 -20.46 37.26 -3.35
C CYS A 567 -19.21 37.94 -3.91
N VAL A 568 -19.06 39.24 -3.64
CA VAL A 568 -18.00 40.06 -4.25
C VAL A 568 -17.12 40.68 -3.18
N TRP A 569 -15.85 40.28 -3.11
CA TRP A 569 -14.95 40.73 -2.05
C TRP A 569 -14.38 42.14 -2.23
N GLY A 570 -14.34 42.67 -3.46
CA GLY A 570 -13.86 44.03 -3.74
C GLY A 570 -14.63 44.70 -4.88
N ARG A 571 -14.73 46.04 -4.86
CA ARG A 571 -15.53 46.82 -5.82
C ARG A 571 -15.03 46.66 -7.26
N GLU A 572 -13.73 46.47 -7.46
CA GLU A 572 -13.10 46.23 -8.76
C GLU A 572 -13.65 44.98 -9.46
N CYS A 573 -14.16 44.01 -8.68
CA CYS A 573 -14.67 42.74 -9.19
C CYS A 573 -16.03 42.84 -9.90
N VAL A 574 -16.74 43.97 -9.84
CA VAL A 574 -18.05 44.19 -10.53
C VAL A 574 -17.97 45.20 -11.68
N SER A 575 -16.78 45.75 -11.96
CA SER A 575 -16.59 46.79 -12.99
C SER A 575 -17.02 46.35 -14.40
N GLY A 576 -16.90 45.06 -14.72
CA GLY A 576 -17.27 44.51 -16.03
C GLY A 576 -18.77 44.46 -16.30
N ILE A 577 -19.61 44.48 -15.26
CA ILE A 577 -21.08 44.47 -15.39
C ILE A 577 -21.60 45.80 -15.93
N PHE A 578 -21.02 46.91 -15.48
CA PHE A 578 -21.46 48.26 -15.87
C PHE A 578 -21.13 48.63 -17.32
N GLY A 579 -20.28 47.84 -17.99
CA GLY A 579 -19.90 48.02 -19.39
C GLY A 579 -20.67 47.14 -20.39
N ALA A 580 -21.66 46.37 -19.96
CA ALA A 580 -22.46 45.53 -20.84
C ALA A 580 -23.25 46.37 -21.87
N GLU A 581 -23.41 45.86 -23.10
CA GLU A 581 -24.11 46.57 -24.19
C GLU A 581 -25.60 46.75 -23.88
N TYR A 582 -26.14 45.89 -23.02
CA TYR A 582 -27.54 45.92 -22.59
C TYR A 582 -27.66 46.42 -21.15
N SER A 583 -28.60 47.34 -20.93
CA SER A 583 -28.98 47.80 -19.58
C SER A 583 -29.73 46.75 -18.75
N SER A 584 -30.03 45.57 -19.31
CA SER A 584 -30.79 44.50 -18.66
C SER A 584 -30.18 43.13 -18.91
N ILE A 585 -29.99 42.35 -17.85
CA ILE A 585 -29.58 40.94 -17.90
C ILE A 585 -30.79 40.08 -17.61
N TRP A 586 -31.12 39.15 -18.50
CA TRP A 586 -32.25 38.25 -18.34
C TRP A 586 -31.77 36.87 -17.87
N LEU A 587 -32.25 36.42 -16.69
CA LEU A 587 -31.89 35.13 -16.07
C LEU A 587 -33.11 34.23 -15.84
N GLY A 588 -34.27 34.61 -16.38
CA GLY A 588 -35.56 33.99 -16.06
C GLY A 588 -36.13 34.43 -14.71
N LYS A 589 -37.01 33.60 -14.13
CA LYS A 589 -37.64 33.86 -12.83
C LYS A 589 -36.70 33.41 -11.71
N VAL A 590 -36.30 34.32 -10.82
CA VAL A 590 -35.43 34.02 -9.67
C VAL A 590 -36.27 34.02 -8.38
N LYS A 591 -36.30 32.88 -7.67
CA LYS A 591 -37.06 32.74 -6.41
C LYS A 591 -36.36 33.36 -5.21
N SER A 592 -35.05 33.19 -5.11
CA SER A 592 -34.22 33.69 -4.00
C SER A 592 -32.96 34.37 -4.55
N LEU A 593 -32.70 35.59 -4.10
CA LEU A 593 -31.51 36.36 -4.43
C LEU A 593 -30.74 36.66 -3.14
N ARG A 594 -29.46 36.30 -3.11
CA ARG A 594 -28.53 36.64 -2.02
C ARG A 594 -27.34 37.38 -2.58
N LEU A 595 -27.18 38.62 -2.13
CA LEU A 595 -26.06 39.49 -2.44
C LEU A 595 -25.20 39.63 -1.18
N GLU A 596 -23.90 39.47 -1.32
CA GLU A 596 -22.96 39.68 -0.22
C GLU A 596 -21.86 40.68 -0.58
N ARG A 597 -21.49 41.49 0.42
CA ARG A 597 -20.37 42.44 0.36
C ARG A 597 -20.58 43.49 -0.75
N HIS A 598 -19.64 43.61 -1.69
CA HIS A 598 -19.72 44.60 -2.77
C HIS A 598 -20.70 44.20 -3.89
N ALA A 599 -21.46 43.11 -3.72
CA ALA A 599 -22.54 42.76 -4.62
C ALA A 599 -23.85 43.56 -4.36
N VAL A 600 -23.95 44.23 -3.20
CA VAL A 600 -25.12 45.02 -2.75
C VAL A 600 -25.14 46.42 -3.36
#